data_AF-A0A2J8XTN4-F1
#
_entry.id   AF-A0A2J8XTN4-F1
#
_cell.length_a   1.000
_cell.length_b   1.000
_cell.length_c   1.000
_cell.angle_alpha   90.00
_cell.angle_beta   90.00
_cell.angle_gamma   90.00
#
_symmetry.space_group_name_H-M   'P 1'
#
loop_
_entity.id
_entity.type
_entity.pdbx_description
1 polymer ?
#
loop_
_entity_poly.entity_id
_entity_poly.type
_entity_poly.pdbx_seq_one_letter_code
_entity_poly.pdbx_strand_id
1 'polypeptide(L)'
;LMVNSNYYVMDLVLIKNTDVQAARLGNIIHAMIMYRRKLDREEIKPVMALGMVPMCSYQMERMFNTTRIPGKDTGLLLVLRER
;
A
#
# COMPACT_ATOMS: atom_id res chain seq x y z
N LEU A 1 -11.72 -4.76 -13.97
CA LEU A 1 -10.75 -4.37 -12.92
C LEU A 1 -11.45 -4.35 -11.57
N MET A 2 -12.37 -3.39 -11.37
CA MET A 2 -13.22 -3.37 -10.18
C MET A 2 -13.97 -4.70 -10.05
N VAL A 3 -14.04 -5.21 -8.82
CA VAL A 3 -14.62 -6.50 -8.43
C VAL A 3 -13.85 -7.75 -8.89
N ASN A 4 -13.52 -7.88 -10.18
CA ASN A 4 -12.97 -9.15 -10.72
C ASN A 4 -11.46 -9.32 -10.53
N SER A 5 -10.72 -8.25 -10.25
CA SER A 5 -9.24 -8.29 -10.16
C SER A 5 -8.66 -7.44 -9.04
N ASN A 6 -9.41 -6.46 -8.53
CA ASN A 6 -8.97 -5.63 -7.42
C ASN A 6 -9.41 -6.27 -6.10
N TYR A 7 -8.49 -6.36 -5.14
CA TYR A 7 -8.78 -6.78 -3.77
C TYR A 7 -9.10 -5.54 -2.93
N TYR A 8 -10.12 -5.63 -2.09
CA TYR A 8 -10.58 -4.53 -1.23
C TYR A 8 -10.46 -4.94 0.23
N VAL A 9 -10.00 -4.00 1.06
CA VAL A 9 -9.96 -4.13 2.51
C VAL A 9 -10.81 -2.99 3.08
N MET A 10 -11.62 -3.30 4.09
CA MET A 10 -12.43 -2.31 4.79
C MET A 10 -11.69 -1.84 6.05
N ASP A 11 -11.59 -0.52 6.24
CA ASP A 11 -10.99 0.05 7.43
C ASP A 11 -11.90 -0.16 8.64
N LEU A 12 -11.35 -0.72 9.72
CA LEU A 12 -11.96 -0.78 11.04
C LEU A 12 -13.42 -1.31 11.06
N VAL A 13 -13.64 -2.50 10.47
CA VAL A 13 -14.96 -3.18 10.36
C VAL A 13 -15.78 -3.16 11.66
N LEU A 14 -15.11 -3.12 12.82
CA LEU A 14 -15.74 -3.22 14.14
C LEU A 14 -15.67 -1.94 14.99
N ILE A 15 -14.91 -0.91 14.59
CA ILE A 15 -14.66 0.26 15.46
C ILE A 15 -14.64 1.56 14.66
N LYS A 16 -15.60 2.45 14.92
CA LYS A 16 -15.65 3.80 14.35
C LYS A 16 -15.11 4.82 15.35
N ASN A 17 -13.82 5.14 15.28
CA ASN A 17 -13.17 6.08 16.22
C ASN A 17 -13.67 7.53 16.10
N THR A 18 -14.20 7.92 14.94
CA THR A 18 -14.77 9.26 14.72
C THR A 18 -15.82 9.23 13.60
N ASP A 19 -16.83 10.07 13.75
CA ASP A 19 -17.85 10.36 12.74
C ASP A 19 -17.40 11.44 11.74
N VAL A 20 -16.33 12.16 12.04
CA VAL A 20 -15.81 13.22 11.17
C VAL A 20 -14.91 12.61 10.09
N GLN A 21 -15.40 12.58 8.85
CA GLN A 21 -14.68 11.98 7.71
C GLN A 21 -13.29 12.60 7.50
N ALA A 22 -13.18 13.93 7.62
CA ALA A 22 -11.91 14.64 7.44
C ALA A 22 -10.86 14.24 8.50
N ALA A 23 -11.28 14.08 9.76
CA ALA A 23 -10.39 13.65 10.84
C ALA A 23 -9.89 12.22 10.62
N ARG A 24 -10.77 11.31 10.17
CA ARG A 24 -10.39 9.94 9.81
C ARG A 24 -9.39 9.92 8.66
N LEU A 25 -9.69 10.65 7.58
CA LEU A 25 -8.83 10.73 6.41
C LEU A 25 -7.44 11.27 6.78
N GLY A 26 -7.38 12.32 7.61
CA GLY A 26 -6.13 12.91 8.07
C GLY A 26 -5.23 11.89 8.77
N ASN A 27 -5.78 11.07 9.66
CA ASN A 27 -5.04 10.01 10.34
C ASN A 27 -4.52 8.92 9.38
N ILE A 28 -5.37 8.49 8.44
CA ILE A 28 -4.99 7.47 7.45
C ILE A 28 -3.86 7.98 6.55
N ILE A 29 -4.00 9.19 5.98
CA ILE A 29 -2.96 9.78 5.13
C ILE A 29 -1.66 9.96 5.90
N HIS A 30 -1.73 10.46 7.14
CA HIS A 30 -0.54 10.61 7.98
C HIS A 30 0.18 9.27 8.20
N ALA A 31 -0.55 8.20 8.53
CA ALA A 31 0.01 6.87 8.69
C ALA A 31 0.63 6.33 7.39
N MET A 32 -0.01 6.53 6.24
CA MET A 32 0.50 6.11 4.93
C MET A 32 1.81 6.82 4.57
N ILE A 33 1.90 8.13 4.79
CA ILE A 33 3.12 8.90 4.52
C ILE A 33 4.25 8.48 5.47
N MET A 34 3.94 8.25 6.75
CA MET A 34 4.92 7.75 7.72
C MET A 34 5.44 6.36 7.35
N TYR A 35 4.57 5.47 6.85
CA TYR A 35 4.98 4.17 6.32
C TYR A 35 5.91 4.31 5.11
N ARG A 36 5.54 5.15 4.12
CA ARG A 36 6.39 5.43 2.96
C ARG A 36 7.79 5.91 3.37
N ARG A 37 7.87 6.87 4.30
CA ARG A 37 9.15 7.38 4.81
C ARG A 37 10.02 6.30 5.45
N LYS A 38 9.43 5.37 6.19
CA LYS A 38 10.17 4.26 6.80
C LYS A 38 10.63 3.25 5.75
N LEU A 39 9.82 3.00 4.72
CA LEU A 39 10.17 2.13 3.62
C LEU A 39 11.35 2.69 2.81
N ASP A 40 11.29 3.97 2.44
CA ASP A 40 12.36 4.66 1.69
C ASP A 40 13.68 4.74 2.47
N ARG A 41 13.61 4.69 3.81
CA ARG A 41 14.78 4.69 4.72
C ARG A 41 15.23 3.29 5.14
N GLU A 42 14.60 2.24 4.60
CA GLU A 42 14.88 0.84 4.96
C GLU A 42 14.73 0.54 6.47
N GLU A 43 13.88 1.30 7.17
CA GLU A 43 13.65 1.16 8.62
C GLU A 43 12.61 0.06 8.95
N ILE A 44 11.98 -0.52 7.93
CA ILE A 44 10.98 -1.57 8.08
C ILE A 44 11.68 -2.92 8.18
N LYS A 45 11.49 -3.61 9.31
CA LYS A 45 12.02 -4.96 9.50
C LYS A 45 11.41 -5.93 8.47
N PRO A 46 12.21 -6.86 7.91
CA PRO A 46 11.71 -7.84 6.96
C PRO A 46 10.62 -8.70 7.61
N VAL A 47 9.62 -9.07 6.81
CA VAL A 47 8.61 -10.03 7.25
C VAL A 47 9.27 -11.41 7.32
N MET A 48 9.17 -12.07 8.48
CA MET A 48 9.78 -13.37 8.72
C MET A 48 8.74 -14.48 8.58
N ALA A 49 8.93 -15.40 7.64
CA ALA A 49 8.16 -16.63 7.55
C ALA A 49 8.50 -17.54 8.75
N LEU A 50 7.47 -17.92 9.51
CA LEU A 50 7.59 -18.69 10.76
C LEU A 50 8.58 -18.09 11.79
N GLY A 51 8.87 -16.79 11.70
CA GLY A 51 9.88 -16.13 12.53
C GLY A 51 11.34 -16.51 12.21
N MET A 52 11.58 -17.33 11.17
CA MET A 52 12.90 -17.91 10.88
C MET A 52 13.49 -17.42 9.55
N VAL A 53 12.67 -17.38 8.49
CA VAL A 53 13.15 -17.11 7.13
C VAL A 53 12.71 -15.72 6.69
N PRO A 54 13.61 -14.81 6.32
CA PRO A 54 13.22 -13.50 5.79
C PRO A 54 12.53 -13.65 4.43
N MET A 55 11.41 -12.96 4.24
CA MET A 55 10.69 -12.90 2.97
C MET A 55 11.11 -11.70 2.13
N CYS A 56 10.88 -11.78 0.82
CA CYS A 56 11.15 -10.69 -0.11
C CYS A 56 10.20 -9.50 0.13
N SER A 57 10.78 -8.30 0.31
CA SER A 57 10.03 -7.05 0.53
C SER A 57 9.71 -6.28 -0.75
N TYR A 58 10.07 -6.79 -1.93
CA TYR A 58 9.97 -6.06 -3.21
C TYR A 58 8.53 -5.60 -3.55
N GLN A 59 7.52 -6.29 -3.02
CA GLN A 59 6.12 -5.88 -3.19
C GLN A 59 5.80 -4.55 -2.47
N MET A 60 6.47 -4.26 -1.36
CA MET A 60 6.21 -3.04 -0.56
C MET A 60 6.58 -1.77 -1.33
N GLU A 61 7.65 -1.82 -2.14
CA GLU A 61 8.07 -0.72 -3.01
C GLU A 61 7.03 -0.35 -4.08
N ARG A 62 6.11 -1.28 -4.39
CA ARG A 62 5.07 -1.09 -5.40
C ARG A 62 3.75 -0.53 -4.84
N MET A 63 3.68 -0.26 -3.53
CA MET A 63 2.47 0.28 -2.89
C MET A 63 2.19 1.73 -3.27
N PHE A 64 3.25 2.52 -3.49
CA PHE A 64 3.15 3.92 -3.90
C PHE A 64 3.63 4.09 -5.33
N ASN A 65 3.23 5.19 -5.98
CA ASN A 65 3.73 5.60 -7.29
C ASN A 65 3.60 4.53 -8.40
N THR A 66 2.70 3.56 -8.23
CA THR A 66 2.50 2.46 -9.18
C THR A 66 1.09 2.52 -9.73
N THR A 67 0.95 2.44 -11.05
CA THR A 67 -0.36 2.45 -11.72
C THR A 67 -0.40 1.48 -12.90
N ARG A 68 -1.59 0.98 -13.22
CA ARG A 68 -1.82 0.13 -14.39
C ARG A 68 -2.24 1.01 -15.58
N ILE A 69 -1.49 0.92 -16.67
CA ILE A 69 -1.83 1.54 -17.95
C ILE A 69 -2.65 0.53 -18.77
N PRO A 70 -3.85 0.90 -19.25
CA PRO A 70 -4.64 0.04 -20.12
C PRO A 70 -3.96 -0.12 -21.48
N GLY A 71 -3.98 -1.33 -22.03
CA GLY A 71 -3.55 -1.62 -23.39
C GLY A 71 -4.60 -2.49 -24.10
N LYS A 72 -4.51 -2.57 -25.43
CA LYS A 72 -5.51 -3.23 -26.28
C LYS A 72 -5.64 -4.72 -25.98
N ASP A 73 -4.51 -5.41 -25.87
CA ASP A 73 -4.45 -6.86 -25.61
C ASP A 73 -3.96 -7.17 -24.18
N THR A 74 -2.97 -6.41 -23.70
CA THR A 74 -2.42 -6.55 -22.35
C THR A 74 -2.25 -5.18 -21.69
N GLY A 75 -2.49 -5.13 -20.37
CA GLY A 75 -2.18 -3.95 -19.57
C GLY A 75 -0.72 -3.93 -19.15
N LEU A 76 -0.17 -2.74 -18.93
CA LEU A 76 1.20 -2.52 -18.46
C LEU A 76 1.18 -1.99 -17.02
N LEU A 77 2.17 -2.37 -16.22
CA LEU A 77 2.39 -1.79 -14.88
C LEU A 77 3.50 -0.74 -14.96
N LEU A 78 3.16 0.50 -14.63
CA LEU A 78 4.09 1.62 -14.56
C LEU A 78 4.45 1.88 -13.10
N VAL A 79 5.75 1.97 -12.81
CA VAL A 79 6.28 2.49 -11.54
C VAL A 79 6.92 3.84 -11.83
N LEU A 80 6.38 4.90 -11.23
CA LEU A 80 6.93 6.25 -11.32
C LEU A 80 8.12 6.35 -10.36
N ARG A 81 9.32 6.43 -10.91
CA ARG A 81 10.52 6.77 -10.16
C ARG A 81 10.74 8.28 -10.24
N GLU A 82 10.68 8.95 -9.10
CA GLU A 82 11.26 10.29 -8.97
C GLU A 82 12.78 10.16 -9.16
N ARG A 83 13.36 10.99 -10.04
CA ARG A 83 14.80 11.04 -10.27
C ARG A 83 15.51 11.66 -9.08
#